data_AF-A0A7J9QUC7-F1
#
_entry.id   AF-A0A7J9QUC7-F1
#
_cell.length_a   1.000
_cell.length_b   1.000
_cell.length_c   1.000
_cell.angle_alpha   90.00
_cell.angle_beta   90.00
_cell.angle_gamma   90.00
#
_symmetry.space_group_name_H-M   'P 1'
#
loop_
_entity.id
_entity.type
_entity.pdbx_description
1 polymer ?
#
loop_
_entity_poly.entity_id
_entity_poly.type
_entity_poly.pdbx_seq_one_letter_code
_entity_poly.pdbx_strand_id
1 'polypeptide(L)'
;VAIFDADFIPPDWFLKRAIPHFSKPNIGLVQCRWGHVNENYSAITKAQALSLDFHFLIEQKAKSNSHLFMNFNGTAGIWKRDCIDDAGGWHTATLVEDLDLSYRAQMKGWKCVFLPDIVVDAELPIQMNAAKRQQFRWAKGSIQCAVKLLGGIAIKRKVAVEAKIQAFIQLTRHIVYPLMLIQFLSLPILLAGNVNLYVVSFIPALTIATYLAMGPGAYLMIIQKMYHKSWKSKAKILPSLLVYNAGLSVNNTVAVFDAVLGKKNEFLRTPKYGILTKNDDWKDNAYNLPFTKVTLLELFFGVYGVMGILISIFSNNPVFAPIIAIQTIGFFFIAFMSLSHSRFKRNKSSQPKALTREEKMANKIYTISMVGIVAIIVFGGFMAIYGYNTDIYPLDRMRGHLDGIVGTSDPAVIQAHLLEIKKDLNTVMVNLDETKNAQGEVIGKNPVWIFPTESTNFLRIESDVDSMITSIEKISTVPRDSSAYHTGMLDINARSTILKENIMDATPYMYVSVSNIVFSTMWIAVIIGIFAALKRKKDQLTTLDETTGV
;
A
#
# COMPACT_ATOMS: atom_id res chain seq x y z
N VAL A 1 6.43 18.41 -36.39
CA VAL A 1 6.91 17.07 -35.99
C VAL A 1 5.74 16.30 -35.43
N ALA A 2 5.24 15.28 -36.12
CA ALA A 2 4.20 14.39 -35.60
C ALA A 2 4.87 13.19 -34.92
N ILE A 3 4.40 12.81 -33.73
CA ILE A 3 5.04 11.79 -32.88
C ILE A 3 4.02 10.70 -32.56
N PHE A 4 4.39 9.46 -32.86
CA PHE A 4 3.61 8.26 -32.57
C PHE A 4 4.53 7.15 -32.03
N ASP A 5 4.10 6.54 -30.94
CA ASP A 5 4.67 5.27 -30.48
C ASP A 5 4.28 4.14 -31.45
N ALA A 6 5.07 3.08 -31.48
CA ALA A 6 4.91 1.96 -32.41
C ALA A 6 3.60 1.19 -32.23
N ASP A 7 2.93 1.32 -31.08
CA ASP A 7 1.66 0.69 -30.73
C ASP A 7 0.43 1.59 -30.99
N PHE A 8 0.62 2.76 -31.61
CA PHE A 8 -0.47 3.69 -31.94
C PHE A 8 -0.87 3.59 -33.42
N ILE A 9 -2.18 3.61 -33.67
CA ILE A 9 -2.79 3.46 -34.99
C ILE A 9 -3.47 4.78 -35.36
N PRO A 10 -2.75 5.75 -35.96
CA PRO A 10 -3.36 7.01 -36.38
C PRO A 10 -4.30 6.81 -37.57
N PRO A 11 -5.46 7.49 -37.61
CA PRO A 11 -6.31 7.49 -38.79
C PRO A 11 -5.60 8.17 -39.96
N ASP A 12 -5.91 7.73 -41.18
CA ASP A 12 -5.36 8.27 -42.43
C ASP A 12 -5.61 9.79 -42.61
N TRP A 13 -6.68 10.30 -42.00
CA TRP A 13 -7.04 11.72 -41.99
C TRP A 13 -6.46 12.52 -40.81
N PHE A 14 -5.65 11.92 -39.93
CA PHE A 14 -5.12 12.55 -38.70
C PHE A 14 -4.49 13.93 -38.98
N LEU A 15 -3.52 13.99 -39.90
CA LEU A 15 -2.79 15.22 -40.21
C LEU A 15 -3.70 16.28 -40.81
N LYS A 16 -4.63 15.89 -41.69
CA LYS A 16 -5.57 16.80 -42.35
C LYS A 16 -6.44 17.55 -41.33
N ARG A 17 -6.83 16.88 -40.24
CA ARG A 17 -7.64 17.51 -39.18
C ARG A 17 -6.81 18.23 -38.12
N ALA A 18 -5.62 17.74 -37.80
CA ALA A 18 -4.80 18.31 -36.71
C ALA A 18 -3.97 19.54 -37.15
N ILE A 19 -3.41 19.56 -38.38
CA ILE A 19 -2.53 20.64 -38.87
C ILE A 19 -3.20 22.03 -38.87
N PRO A 20 -4.46 22.21 -39.28
CA PRO A 20 -5.10 23.54 -39.33
C PRO A 20 -5.09 24.31 -38.00
N HIS A 21 -4.97 23.61 -36.87
CA HIS A 21 -4.90 24.22 -35.54
C HIS A 21 -3.60 25.00 -35.30
N PHE A 22 -2.56 24.83 -36.12
CA PHE A 22 -1.33 25.63 -36.06
C PHE A 22 -1.42 26.99 -36.76
N SER A 23 -2.59 27.36 -37.30
CA SER A 23 -2.85 28.68 -37.88
C SER A 23 -2.56 29.83 -36.91
N LYS A 24 -2.71 29.61 -35.59
CA LYS A 24 -2.28 30.57 -34.58
C LYS A 24 -0.78 30.41 -34.30
N PRO A 25 0.03 31.48 -34.41
CA PRO A 25 1.48 31.37 -34.33
C PRO A 25 1.97 30.90 -32.95
N ASN A 26 1.23 31.20 -31.88
CA ASN A 26 1.59 30.82 -30.51
C ASN A 26 1.25 29.37 -30.12
N ILE A 27 0.56 28.59 -30.98
CA ILE A 27 0.31 27.17 -30.71
C ILE A 27 1.57 26.37 -31.02
N GLY A 28 2.15 25.79 -29.97
CA GLY A 28 3.38 24.99 -30.03
C GLY A 28 3.11 23.49 -30.11
N LEU A 29 2.01 23.04 -29.51
CA LEU A 29 1.62 21.63 -29.42
C LEU A 29 0.12 21.44 -29.67
N VAL A 30 -0.21 20.42 -30.45
CA VAL A 30 -1.55 19.84 -30.57
C VAL A 30 -1.49 18.38 -30.11
N GLN A 31 -2.16 18.06 -29.01
CA GLN A 31 -2.34 16.70 -28.50
C GLN A 31 -3.72 16.18 -28.90
N CYS A 32 -3.78 14.95 -29.41
CA CYS A 32 -5.03 14.26 -29.73
C CYS A 32 -5.36 13.20 -28.66
N ARG A 33 -6.60 12.71 -28.66
CA ARG A 33 -7.08 11.75 -27.67
C ARG A 33 -6.55 10.35 -27.95
N TRP A 34 -6.22 9.63 -26.89
CA TRP A 34 -5.94 8.20 -26.97
C TRP A 34 -7.25 7.40 -26.96
N GLY A 35 -7.41 6.55 -27.96
CA GLY A 35 -8.36 5.45 -27.96
C GLY A 35 -7.68 4.14 -27.53
N HIS A 36 -8.47 3.10 -27.29
CA HIS A 36 -8.00 1.87 -26.65
C HIS A 36 -8.53 0.65 -27.40
N VAL A 37 -7.69 0.00 -28.22
CA VAL A 37 -8.12 -1.15 -29.05
C VAL A 37 -8.59 -2.34 -28.21
N ASN A 38 -7.96 -2.55 -27.07
CA ASN A 38 -8.19 -3.71 -26.20
C ASN A 38 -8.87 -3.35 -24.87
N GLU A 39 -9.63 -2.24 -24.82
CA GLU A 39 -10.35 -1.83 -23.61
C GLU A 39 -11.13 -3.00 -22.99
N ASN A 40 -11.84 -3.75 -23.82
CA ASN A 40 -12.76 -4.80 -23.37
C ASN A 40 -12.09 -6.16 -23.06
N TYR A 41 -10.76 -6.25 -23.13
CA TYR A 41 -10.02 -7.50 -22.94
C TYR A 41 -10.16 -8.07 -21.53
N SER A 42 -9.96 -7.25 -20.49
CA SER A 42 -9.97 -7.66 -19.08
C SER A 42 -10.49 -6.56 -18.16
N ALA A 43 -10.68 -6.87 -16.87
CA ALA A 43 -11.00 -5.86 -15.86
C ALA A 43 -9.87 -4.80 -15.73
N ILE A 44 -8.61 -5.21 -15.92
CA ILE A 44 -7.44 -4.32 -15.84
C ILE A 44 -7.44 -3.32 -17.01
N THR A 45 -7.70 -3.78 -18.24
CA THR A 45 -7.75 -2.89 -19.41
C THR A 45 -8.93 -1.94 -19.34
N LYS A 46 -10.09 -2.40 -18.85
CA LYS A 46 -11.25 -1.52 -18.60
C LYS A 46 -10.98 -0.44 -17.57
N ALA A 47 -10.34 -0.79 -16.45
CA ALA A 47 -9.96 0.17 -15.42
C ALA A 47 -8.94 1.19 -15.95
N GLN A 48 -7.92 0.74 -16.68
CA GLN A 48 -6.94 1.61 -17.32
C GLN A 48 -7.58 2.56 -18.34
N ALA A 49 -8.45 2.05 -19.22
CA ALA A 49 -9.17 2.85 -20.21
C ALA A 49 -10.01 3.95 -19.55
N LEU A 50 -10.80 3.60 -18.53
CA LEU A 50 -11.61 4.57 -17.79
C LEU A 50 -10.75 5.63 -17.09
N SER A 51 -9.64 5.22 -16.48
CA SER A 51 -8.69 6.16 -15.83
C SER A 51 -8.06 7.12 -16.82
N LEU A 52 -7.66 6.63 -18.01
CA LEU A 52 -7.06 7.46 -19.07
C LEU A 52 -8.10 8.39 -19.69
N ASP A 53 -9.33 7.92 -19.89
CA ASP A 53 -10.43 8.75 -20.38
C ASP A 53 -10.73 9.91 -19.43
N PHE A 54 -10.68 9.72 -18.10
CA PHE A 54 -10.77 10.84 -17.14
C PHE A 54 -9.64 11.84 -17.33
N HIS A 55 -8.40 11.37 -17.46
CA HIS A 55 -7.25 12.25 -17.70
C HIS A 55 -7.40 13.07 -18.99
N PHE A 56 -7.77 12.43 -20.11
CA PHE A 56 -7.87 13.12 -21.40
C PHE A 56 -9.12 14.00 -21.51
N LEU A 57 -10.30 13.46 -21.23
CA LEU A 57 -11.56 14.15 -21.51
C LEU A 57 -11.91 15.21 -20.45
N ILE A 58 -11.36 15.12 -19.25
CA ILE A 58 -11.58 16.09 -18.17
C ILE A 58 -10.33 16.94 -17.96
N GLU A 59 -9.24 16.35 -17.47
CA GLU A 59 -8.08 17.15 -17.05
C GLU A 59 -7.39 17.86 -18.22
N GLN A 60 -7.06 17.14 -19.29
CA GLN A 60 -6.38 17.73 -20.46
C GLN A 60 -7.26 18.72 -21.19
N LYS A 61 -8.56 18.41 -21.35
CA LYS A 61 -9.52 19.34 -21.92
C LYS A 61 -9.63 20.64 -21.11
N ALA A 62 -9.70 20.54 -19.77
CA ALA A 62 -9.75 21.71 -18.90
C ALA A 62 -8.46 22.55 -18.99
N LYS A 63 -7.28 21.92 -19.03
CA LYS A 63 -5.99 22.60 -19.18
C LYS A 63 -5.86 23.29 -20.54
N SER A 64 -6.23 22.60 -21.61
CA SER A 64 -6.25 23.15 -22.97
C SER A 64 -7.15 24.40 -23.07
N ASN A 65 -8.34 24.35 -22.47
CA ASN A 65 -9.35 25.42 -22.56
C ASN A 65 -9.13 26.57 -21.57
N SER A 66 -8.06 26.54 -20.77
CA SER A 66 -7.73 27.56 -19.77
C SER A 66 -6.29 28.06 -19.94
N HIS A 67 -5.79 28.83 -18.98
CA HIS A 67 -4.39 29.28 -18.93
C HIS A 67 -3.47 28.32 -18.15
N LEU A 68 -3.99 27.15 -17.77
CA LEU A 68 -3.25 26.13 -17.02
C LEU A 68 -2.29 25.36 -17.93
N PHE A 69 -1.29 24.71 -17.33
CA PHE A 69 -0.30 23.95 -18.08
C PHE A 69 -0.82 22.57 -18.48
N MET A 70 -0.78 22.30 -19.77
CA MET A 70 -1.14 21.03 -20.40
C MET A 70 0.12 20.21 -20.67
N ASN A 71 0.05 18.89 -20.54
CA ASN A 71 1.18 18.02 -20.88
C ASN A 71 0.99 17.37 -22.25
N PHE A 72 2.07 17.21 -23.00
CA PHE A 72 2.18 16.18 -24.03
C PHE A 72 2.24 14.83 -23.34
N ASN A 73 1.60 13.81 -23.91
CA ASN A 73 1.55 12.47 -23.36
C ASN A 73 2.54 11.51 -24.04
N GLY A 74 3.47 12.03 -24.84
CA GLY A 74 4.54 11.24 -25.48
C GLY A 74 4.22 10.79 -26.91
N THR A 75 2.94 10.72 -27.27
CA THR A 75 2.46 10.20 -28.56
C THR A 75 1.10 10.81 -28.93
N ALA A 76 0.63 10.57 -30.16
CA ALA A 76 -0.62 11.10 -30.72
C ALA A 76 -0.68 12.63 -30.70
N GLY A 77 0.44 13.28 -30.98
CA GLY A 77 0.50 14.74 -31.01
C GLY A 77 1.48 15.28 -32.05
N ILE A 78 1.28 16.55 -32.37
CA ILE A 78 2.11 17.30 -33.31
C ILE A 78 2.73 18.47 -32.57
N TRP A 79 4.03 18.64 -32.74
CA TRP A 79 4.80 19.77 -32.26
C TRP A 79 5.21 20.68 -33.40
N LYS A 80 5.15 21.99 -33.18
CA LYS A 80 5.86 22.97 -34.00
C LYS A 80 7.36 22.85 -33.71
N ARG A 81 8.18 22.77 -34.77
CA ARG A 81 9.63 22.59 -34.62
C ARG A 81 10.25 23.74 -33.81
N ASP A 82 9.91 24.98 -34.16
CA ASP A 82 10.40 26.18 -33.47
C ASP A 82 10.06 26.16 -31.98
N CYS A 83 8.95 25.55 -31.58
CA CYS A 83 8.59 25.41 -30.18
C CYS A 83 9.50 24.44 -29.44
N ILE A 84 9.88 23.31 -30.07
CA ILE A 84 10.85 22.36 -29.51
C ILE A 84 12.21 23.05 -29.35
N ASP A 85 12.67 23.71 -30.42
CA ASP A 85 13.98 24.36 -30.47
C ASP A 85 14.07 25.50 -29.44
N ASP A 86 13.04 26.35 -29.39
CA ASP A 86 12.94 27.42 -28.38
C ASP A 86 12.86 26.84 -26.96
N ALA A 87 12.11 25.77 -26.71
CA ALA A 87 12.04 25.17 -25.37
C ALA A 87 13.37 24.53 -24.91
N GLY A 88 14.35 24.35 -25.81
CA GLY A 88 15.66 23.73 -25.51
C GLY A 88 15.73 22.24 -25.84
N GLY A 89 14.81 21.73 -26.66
CA GLY A 89 14.81 20.34 -27.10
C GLY A 89 14.40 19.32 -26.03
N TRP A 90 14.68 18.05 -26.32
CA TRP A 90 14.36 16.90 -25.47
C TRP A 90 15.46 16.65 -24.44
N HIS A 91 15.09 16.51 -23.15
CA HIS A 91 16.03 16.27 -22.06
C HIS A 91 15.85 14.86 -21.50
N THR A 92 16.93 14.11 -21.33
CA THR A 92 16.93 12.73 -20.80
C THR A 92 17.05 12.64 -19.27
N ALA A 93 17.05 13.80 -18.59
CA ALA A 93 17.19 13.88 -17.14
C ALA A 93 15.99 13.29 -16.37
N THR A 94 14.81 13.25 -17.00
CA THR A 94 13.58 12.68 -16.43
C THR A 94 13.12 11.49 -17.27
N LEU A 95 12.39 10.55 -16.67
CA LEU A 95 11.78 9.42 -17.39
C LEU A 95 10.52 9.78 -18.21
N VAL A 96 10.16 11.07 -18.21
CA VAL A 96 9.00 11.66 -18.87
C VAL A 96 9.44 12.98 -19.52
N GLU A 97 10.30 12.84 -20.52
CA GLU A 97 10.86 13.95 -21.30
C GLU A 97 9.78 14.78 -22.02
N ASP A 98 8.65 14.13 -22.33
CA ASP A 98 7.43 14.71 -22.91
C ASP A 98 6.77 15.73 -21.98
N LEU A 99 6.57 15.36 -20.72
CA LEU A 99 6.02 16.22 -19.68
C LEU A 99 6.97 17.39 -19.41
N ASP A 100 8.27 17.12 -19.33
CA ASP A 100 9.30 18.13 -19.12
C ASP A 100 9.31 19.21 -20.21
N LEU A 101 9.33 18.78 -21.49
CA LEU A 101 9.29 19.68 -22.65
C LEU A 101 8.02 20.53 -22.66
N SER A 102 6.88 19.92 -22.35
CA SER A 102 5.57 20.60 -22.32
C SER A 102 5.54 21.77 -21.34
N TYR A 103 6.12 21.58 -20.15
CA TYR A 103 6.16 22.63 -19.14
C TYR A 103 7.15 23.73 -19.53
N ARG A 104 8.34 23.37 -20.03
CA ARG A 104 9.32 24.37 -20.52
C ARG A 104 8.77 25.23 -21.65
N ALA A 105 8.09 24.62 -22.62
CA ALA A 105 7.46 25.33 -23.73
C ALA A 105 6.41 26.34 -23.22
N GLN A 106 5.52 25.94 -22.31
CA GLN A 106 4.50 26.83 -21.76
C GLN A 106 5.08 27.93 -20.87
N MET A 107 6.18 27.68 -20.15
CA MET A 107 6.92 28.72 -19.43
C MET A 107 7.54 29.79 -20.35
N LYS A 108 7.71 29.48 -21.64
CA LYS A 108 8.12 30.43 -22.68
C LYS A 108 6.93 31.10 -23.40
N GLY A 109 5.70 30.75 -23.05
CA GLY A 109 4.48 31.36 -23.60
C GLY A 109 3.86 30.60 -24.77
N TRP A 110 4.39 29.42 -25.13
CA TRP A 110 3.73 28.55 -26.11
C TRP A 110 2.42 27.99 -25.56
N LYS A 111 1.40 27.92 -26.41
CA LYS A 111 0.11 27.30 -26.08
C LYS A 111 0.08 25.84 -26.53
N CYS A 112 -0.35 24.98 -25.63
CA CYS A 112 -0.68 23.58 -25.91
C CYS A 112 -2.20 23.44 -26.02
N VAL A 113 -2.67 22.70 -27.03
CA VAL A 113 -4.10 22.48 -27.31
C VAL A 113 -4.41 20.99 -27.37
N PHE A 114 -5.54 20.60 -26.79
CA PHE A 114 -6.06 19.23 -26.80
C PHE A 114 -7.29 19.13 -27.72
N LEU A 115 -7.28 18.15 -28.62
CA LEU A 115 -8.37 17.85 -29.56
C LEU A 115 -9.03 16.52 -29.19
N PRO A 116 -10.16 16.53 -28.46
CA PRO A 116 -10.81 15.31 -27.98
C PRO A 116 -11.44 14.46 -29.09
N ASP A 117 -11.80 15.08 -30.22
CA ASP A 117 -12.53 14.44 -31.33
C ASP A 117 -11.61 13.74 -32.33
N ILE A 118 -10.29 13.96 -32.23
CA ILE A 118 -9.29 13.21 -32.99
C ILE A 118 -8.80 12.09 -32.08
N VAL A 119 -9.23 10.86 -32.36
CA VAL A 119 -8.88 9.68 -31.59
C VAL A 119 -7.78 8.90 -32.33
N VAL A 120 -6.74 8.52 -31.61
CA VAL A 120 -5.66 7.65 -32.08
C VAL A 120 -5.64 6.44 -31.17
N ASP A 121 -5.94 5.27 -31.73
CA ASP A 121 -6.09 4.05 -30.94
C ASP A 121 -4.74 3.46 -30.54
N ALA A 122 -4.67 2.92 -29.32
CA ALA A 122 -3.47 2.29 -28.76
C ALA A 122 -3.78 1.03 -27.96
N GLU A 123 -2.77 0.17 -27.79
CA GLU A 123 -2.88 -1.03 -26.96
C GLU A 123 -2.63 -0.71 -25.48
N LEU A 124 -3.54 -1.11 -24.58
CA LEU A 124 -3.32 -1.04 -23.14
C LEU A 124 -2.51 -2.25 -22.64
N PRO A 125 -1.65 -2.08 -21.61
CA PRO A 125 -0.97 -3.21 -20.99
C PRO A 125 -1.97 -4.22 -20.40
N ILE A 126 -1.95 -5.44 -20.91
CA ILE A 126 -2.78 -6.55 -20.41
C ILE A 126 -2.15 -7.26 -19.20
N GLN A 127 -0.81 -7.23 -19.10
CA GLN A 127 -0.10 -7.83 -17.99
C GLN A 127 -0.01 -6.87 -16.80
N MET A 128 -0.28 -7.37 -15.58
CA MET A 128 -0.15 -6.58 -14.36
C MET A 128 1.25 -5.98 -14.17
N ASN A 129 2.30 -6.77 -14.39
CA ASN A 129 3.68 -6.27 -14.28
C ASN A 129 4.01 -5.21 -15.35
N ALA A 130 3.39 -5.29 -16.54
CA ALA A 130 3.58 -4.29 -17.60
C ALA A 130 2.88 -2.97 -17.24
N ALA A 131 1.65 -3.07 -16.72
CA ALA A 131 0.91 -1.93 -16.18
C ALA A 131 1.66 -1.27 -15.01
N LYS A 132 2.15 -2.06 -14.04
CA LYS A 132 2.98 -1.59 -12.93
C LYS A 132 4.24 -0.86 -13.40
N ARG A 133 4.96 -1.40 -14.39
CA ARG A 133 6.14 -0.71 -14.98
C ARG A 133 5.79 0.62 -15.61
N GLN A 134 4.69 0.68 -16.34
CA GLN A 134 4.23 1.92 -16.96
C GLN A 134 3.87 2.97 -15.88
N GLN A 135 3.09 2.59 -14.88
CA GLN A 135 2.69 3.45 -13.77
C GLN A 135 3.89 3.90 -12.93
N PHE A 136 4.83 2.99 -12.65
CA PHE A 136 6.10 3.31 -11.98
C PHE A 136 6.86 4.40 -12.72
N ARG A 137 6.96 4.28 -14.05
CA ARG A 137 7.69 5.23 -14.89
C ARG A 137 7.04 6.61 -14.85
N TRP A 138 5.71 6.67 -14.99
CA TRP A 138 4.95 7.92 -14.91
C TRP A 138 5.05 8.57 -13.54
N ALA A 139 4.98 7.79 -12.47
CA ALA A 139 5.12 8.28 -11.10
C ALA A 139 6.52 8.84 -10.83
N LYS A 140 7.56 8.04 -11.10
CA LYS A 140 8.96 8.45 -10.92
C LYS A 140 9.28 9.69 -11.77
N GLY A 141 8.92 9.67 -13.05
CA GLY A 141 9.16 10.77 -13.98
C GLY A 141 8.45 12.07 -13.57
N SER A 142 7.19 11.98 -13.12
CA SER A 142 6.45 13.19 -12.69
C SER A 142 7.12 13.88 -11.51
N ILE A 143 7.60 13.11 -10.52
CA ILE A 143 8.31 13.64 -9.36
C ILE A 143 9.68 14.21 -9.76
N GLN A 144 10.40 13.58 -10.69
CA GLN A 144 11.64 14.14 -11.24
C GLN A 144 11.40 15.50 -11.92
N CYS A 145 10.33 15.62 -12.71
CA CYS A 145 9.90 16.89 -13.29
C CYS A 145 9.50 17.90 -12.20
N ALA A 146 8.86 17.46 -11.11
CA ALA A 146 8.52 18.32 -9.98
C ALA A 146 9.78 18.95 -9.37
N VAL A 147 10.78 18.12 -9.04
CA VAL A 147 12.07 18.57 -8.48
C VAL A 147 12.80 19.52 -9.43
N LYS A 148 12.79 19.23 -10.74
CA LYS A 148 13.47 20.04 -11.76
C LYS A 148 12.80 21.39 -12.03
N LEU A 149 11.46 21.42 -12.12
CA LEU A 149 10.75 22.54 -12.73
C LEU A 149 10.00 23.43 -11.73
N LEU A 150 9.56 22.93 -10.57
CA LEU A 150 8.67 23.69 -9.68
C LEU A 150 9.30 24.99 -9.15
N GLY A 151 10.59 24.96 -8.79
CA GLY A 151 11.29 26.18 -8.36
C GLY A 151 11.28 27.27 -9.44
N GLY A 152 11.56 26.88 -10.70
CA GLY A 152 11.54 27.80 -11.84
C GLY A 152 10.13 28.33 -12.16
N ILE A 153 9.10 27.49 -12.02
CA ILE A 153 7.69 27.87 -12.23
C ILE A 153 7.23 28.87 -11.16
N ALA A 154 7.58 28.63 -9.89
CA ALA A 154 7.18 29.47 -8.77
C ALA A 154 7.68 30.92 -8.91
N ILE A 155 8.93 31.09 -9.33
CA ILE A 155 9.60 32.40 -9.46
C ILE A 155 9.16 33.16 -10.73
N LYS A 156 8.65 32.47 -11.75
CA LYS A 156 8.26 33.11 -13.02
C LYS A 156 7.07 34.06 -12.81
N ARG A 157 7.27 35.37 -13.07
CA ARG A 157 6.22 36.41 -12.92
C ARG A 157 5.09 36.32 -13.94
N LYS A 158 5.38 35.86 -15.17
CA LYS A 158 4.41 35.78 -16.28
C LYS A 158 3.48 34.54 -16.24
N VAL A 159 3.53 33.75 -15.17
CA VAL A 159 2.69 32.56 -15.00
C VAL A 159 1.62 32.88 -13.94
N ALA A 160 0.36 32.65 -14.27
CA ALA A 160 -0.78 32.86 -13.37
C ALA A 160 -0.65 32.00 -12.10
N VAL A 161 -1.19 32.48 -10.97
CA VAL A 161 -1.07 31.79 -9.68
C VAL A 161 -1.78 30.43 -9.72
N GLU A 162 -2.92 30.36 -10.38
CA GLU A 162 -3.71 29.16 -10.59
C GLU A 162 -2.92 28.13 -11.41
N ALA A 163 -2.19 28.57 -12.44
CA ALA A 163 -1.30 27.71 -13.22
C ALA A 163 -0.12 27.20 -12.38
N LYS A 164 0.41 28.00 -11.45
CA LYS A 164 1.46 27.55 -10.51
C LYS A 164 0.95 26.49 -9.54
N ILE A 165 -0.22 26.73 -8.94
CA ILE A 165 -0.87 25.77 -8.01
C ILE A 165 -1.18 24.47 -8.76
N GLN A 166 -1.75 24.57 -9.96
CA GLN A 166 -2.08 23.41 -10.76
C GLN A 166 -0.83 22.63 -11.21
N ALA A 167 0.24 23.33 -11.60
CA ALA A 167 1.53 22.72 -11.91
C ALA A 167 2.10 21.96 -10.70
N PHE A 168 2.02 22.56 -9.50
CA PHE A 168 2.40 21.91 -8.25
C PHE A 168 1.60 20.62 -8.03
N ILE A 169 0.27 20.69 -8.07
CA ILE A 169 -0.62 19.54 -7.87
C ILE A 169 -0.34 18.45 -8.90
N GLN A 170 -0.20 18.80 -10.19
CA GLN A 170 0.00 17.83 -11.26
C GLN A 170 1.34 17.10 -11.17
N LEU A 171 2.43 17.84 -10.97
CA LEU A 171 3.77 17.26 -10.92
C LEU A 171 3.95 16.43 -9.63
N THR A 172 3.28 16.80 -8.53
CA THR A 172 3.36 16.09 -7.24
C THR A 172 2.23 15.08 -7.00
N ARG A 173 1.28 14.89 -7.93
CA ARG A 173 0.08 14.06 -7.71
C ARG A 173 0.35 12.65 -7.19
N HIS A 174 1.50 12.07 -7.53
CA HIS A 174 1.86 10.71 -7.11
C HIS A 174 2.29 10.62 -5.64
N ILE A 175 2.52 11.74 -4.94
CA ILE A 175 2.75 11.78 -3.49
C ILE A 175 1.53 11.27 -2.70
N VAL A 176 0.34 11.27 -3.30
CA VAL A 176 -0.86 10.68 -2.67
C VAL A 176 -0.65 9.20 -2.31
N TYR A 177 0.15 8.45 -3.07
CA TYR A 177 0.38 7.02 -2.82
C TYR A 177 1.16 6.73 -1.52
N PRO A 178 2.33 7.36 -1.25
CA PRO A 178 3.00 7.19 0.04
C PRO A 178 2.14 7.69 1.20
N LEU A 179 1.41 8.80 1.04
CA LEU A 179 0.51 9.30 2.08
C LEU A 179 -0.62 8.31 2.38
N MET A 180 -1.20 7.69 1.36
CA MET A 180 -2.21 6.65 1.51
C MET A 180 -1.67 5.43 2.24
N LEU A 181 -0.43 4.99 1.95
CA LEU A 181 0.19 3.88 2.67
C LEU A 181 0.52 4.23 4.13
N ILE A 182 0.98 5.46 4.40
CA ILE A 182 1.19 5.93 5.77
C ILE A 182 -0.12 5.91 6.54
N GLN A 183 -1.21 6.42 5.95
CA GLN A 183 -2.55 6.36 6.53
C GLN A 183 -3.01 4.92 6.76
N PHE A 184 -2.79 4.03 5.79
CA PHE A 184 -3.16 2.63 5.88
C PHE A 184 -2.41 1.90 6.99
N LEU A 185 -1.13 2.24 7.21
CA LEU A 185 -0.31 1.69 8.30
C LEU A 185 -0.71 2.27 9.66
N SER A 186 -0.91 3.59 9.76
CA SER A 186 -1.18 4.24 11.03
C SER A 186 -2.57 3.92 11.58
N LEU A 187 -3.58 3.76 10.73
CA LEU A 187 -4.97 3.62 11.17
C LEU A 187 -5.20 2.39 12.07
N PRO A 188 -4.80 1.15 11.71
CA PRO A 188 -4.92 0.00 12.62
C PRO A 188 -4.18 0.18 13.95
N ILE A 189 -3.02 0.83 13.96
CA ILE A 189 -2.23 1.07 15.18
C ILE A 189 -2.99 2.01 16.12
N LEU A 190 -3.56 3.10 15.58
CA LEU A 190 -4.35 4.05 16.36
C LEU A 190 -5.63 3.40 16.92
N LEU A 191 -6.28 2.56 16.11
CA LEU A 191 -7.46 1.80 16.53
C LEU A 191 -7.14 0.78 17.62
N ALA A 192 -6.01 0.07 17.51
CA ALA A 192 -5.56 -0.88 18.53
C ALA A 192 -5.15 -0.17 19.83
N GLY A 193 -4.59 1.04 19.73
CA GLY A 193 -4.22 1.88 20.88
C GLY A 193 -5.40 2.55 21.59
N ASN A 194 -6.66 2.26 21.19
CA ASN A 194 -7.87 2.90 21.71
C ASN A 194 -7.80 4.44 21.73
N VAL A 195 -7.04 5.04 20.79
CA VAL A 195 -6.91 6.49 20.68
C VAL A 195 -8.26 7.05 20.27
N ASN A 196 -8.76 8.06 20.99
CA ASN A 196 -10.00 8.71 20.59
C ASN A 196 -9.81 9.45 19.27
N LEU A 197 -10.27 8.83 18.17
CA LEU A 197 -10.09 9.34 16.81
C LEU A 197 -10.98 10.54 16.49
N TYR A 198 -12.05 10.77 17.25
CA TYR A 198 -12.99 11.85 17.00
C TYR A 198 -13.46 12.51 18.29
N VAL A 199 -13.09 13.78 18.46
CA VAL A 199 -13.58 14.62 19.56
C VAL A 199 -15.09 14.89 19.43
N VAL A 200 -15.60 14.85 18.19
CA VAL A 200 -16.99 15.18 17.85
C VAL A 200 -17.63 14.02 17.11
N SER A 201 -18.72 13.48 17.65
CA SER A 201 -19.35 12.22 17.22
C SER A 201 -19.88 12.20 15.78
N PHE A 202 -20.23 13.36 15.18
CA PHE A 202 -20.72 13.42 13.81
C PHE A 202 -19.63 13.57 12.74
N ILE A 203 -18.39 13.92 13.12
CA ILE A 203 -17.30 14.17 12.17
C ILE A 203 -16.99 12.95 11.30
N PRO A 204 -16.90 11.70 11.83
CA PRO A 204 -16.67 10.53 10.99
C PRO A 204 -17.73 10.34 9.91
N ALA A 205 -19.01 10.55 10.26
CA ALA A 205 -20.12 10.45 9.30
C ALA A 205 -20.02 11.52 8.20
N LEU A 206 -19.71 12.76 8.58
CA LEU A 206 -19.49 13.85 7.63
C LEU A 206 -18.29 13.59 6.71
N THR A 207 -17.19 13.07 7.26
CA THR A 207 -16.00 12.69 6.48
C THR A 207 -16.32 11.61 5.45
N ILE A 208 -17.08 10.59 5.84
CA ILE A 208 -17.50 9.51 4.93
C ILE A 208 -18.43 10.06 3.85
N ALA A 209 -19.42 10.88 4.22
CA ALA A 209 -20.33 11.51 3.27
C ALA A 209 -19.56 12.36 2.25
N THR A 210 -18.60 13.17 2.72
CA THR A 210 -17.74 14.00 1.87
C THR A 210 -16.87 13.14 0.95
N TYR A 211 -16.26 12.06 1.48
CA TYR A 211 -15.45 11.12 0.69
C TYR A 211 -16.27 10.43 -0.40
N LEU A 212 -17.49 9.96 -0.06
CA LEU A 212 -18.40 9.34 -1.02
C LEU A 212 -18.87 10.32 -2.09
N ALA A 213 -19.19 11.56 -1.70
CA ALA A 213 -19.63 12.61 -2.61
C ALA A 213 -18.51 13.05 -3.57
N MET A 214 -17.33 13.38 -3.03
CA MET A 214 -16.20 13.89 -3.82
C MET A 214 -15.43 12.81 -4.58
N GLY A 215 -15.44 11.57 -4.10
CA GLY A 215 -14.82 10.43 -4.77
C GLY A 215 -15.80 9.73 -5.73
N PRO A 216 -16.40 8.58 -5.33
CA PRO A 216 -17.30 7.82 -6.19
C PRO A 216 -18.46 8.62 -6.81
N GLY A 217 -19.09 9.51 -6.04
CA GLY A 217 -20.22 10.34 -6.49
C GLY A 217 -19.83 11.26 -7.64
N ALA A 218 -18.75 12.02 -7.49
CA ALA A 218 -18.20 12.87 -8.53
C ALA A 218 -17.82 12.07 -9.78
N TYR A 219 -17.17 10.90 -9.61
CA TYR A 219 -16.84 10.03 -10.74
C TYR A 219 -18.08 9.54 -11.49
N LEU A 220 -19.16 9.17 -10.80
CA LEU A 220 -20.41 8.76 -11.44
C LEU A 220 -21.03 9.90 -12.25
N MET A 221 -21.06 11.13 -11.72
CA MET A 221 -21.54 12.30 -12.46
C MET A 221 -20.69 12.58 -13.70
N ILE A 222 -19.37 12.46 -13.59
CA ILE A 222 -18.43 12.63 -14.70
C ILE A 222 -18.67 11.54 -15.76
N ILE A 223 -18.78 10.26 -15.36
CA ILE A 223 -19.08 9.14 -16.27
C ILE A 223 -20.40 9.37 -16.99
N GLN A 224 -21.44 9.82 -16.28
CA GLN A 224 -22.74 10.13 -16.88
C GLN A 224 -22.64 11.21 -17.96
N LYS A 225 -21.88 12.28 -17.70
CA LYS A 225 -21.68 13.37 -18.66
C LYS A 225 -20.80 12.96 -19.84
N MET A 226 -19.78 12.13 -19.63
CA MET A 226 -18.84 11.73 -20.69
C MET A 226 -19.42 10.69 -21.65
N TYR A 227 -20.16 9.70 -21.13
CA TYR A 227 -20.54 8.52 -21.90
C TYR A 227 -22.03 8.46 -22.27
N HIS A 228 -22.82 9.44 -21.82
CA HIS A 228 -24.25 9.60 -22.12
C HIS A 228 -24.98 8.25 -22.05
N LYS A 229 -25.46 7.70 -23.17
CA LYS A 229 -26.23 6.44 -23.22
C LYS A 229 -25.53 5.22 -22.60
N SER A 230 -24.19 5.16 -22.61
CA SER A 230 -23.41 4.01 -22.12
C SER A 230 -22.92 4.15 -20.68
N TRP A 231 -23.31 5.22 -19.97
CA TRP A 231 -22.79 5.56 -18.63
C TRP A 231 -22.94 4.44 -17.60
N LYS A 232 -24.08 3.72 -17.60
CA LYS A 232 -24.33 2.62 -16.64
C LYS A 232 -23.32 1.49 -16.81
N SER A 233 -22.92 1.19 -18.04
CA SER A 233 -21.93 0.15 -18.34
C SER A 233 -20.55 0.56 -17.83
N LYS A 234 -20.16 1.83 -18.06
CA LYS A 234 -18.89 2.39 -17.58
C LYS A 234 -18.88 2.56 -16.06
N ALA A 235 -19.99 2.91 -15.44
CA ALA A 235 -20.13 3.02 -13.98
C ALA A 235 -19.85 1.69 -13.26
N LYS A 236 -20.21 0.55 -13.86
CA LYS A 236 -19.88 -0.79 -13.31
C LYS A 236 -18.37 -1.07 -13.25
N ILE A 237 -17.55 -0.32 -13.99
CA ILE A 237 -16.08 -0.44 -13.99
C ILE A 237 -15.48 0.33 -12.80
N LEU A 238 -16.20 1.31 -12.22
CA LEU A 238 -15.68 2.17 -11.16
C LEU A 238 -15.13 1.41 -9.94
N PRO A 239 -15.78 0.35 -9.40
CA PRO A 239 -15.20 -0.44 -8.32
C PRO A 239 -13.86 -1.08 -8.70
N SER A 240 -13.74 -1.61 -9.92
CA SER A 240 -12.49 -2.18 -10.40
C SER A 240 -11.38 -1.14 -10.55
N LEU A 241 -11.73 0.11 -10.92
CA LEU A 241 -10.80 1.23 -10.95
C LEU A 241 -10.30 1.60 -9.55
N LEU A 242 -11.19 1.64 -8.55
CA LEU A 242 -10.82 1.94 -7.16
C LEU A 242 -9.86 0.88 -6.61
N VAL A 243 -10.17 -0.41 -6.80
CA VAL A 243 -9.34 -1.54 -6.40
C VAL A 243 -7.98 -1.49 -7.12
N TYR A 244 -7.98 -1.22 -8.42
CA TYR A 244 -6.76 -1.11 -9.22
C TYR A 244 -5.85 0.03 -8.75
N ASN A 245 -6.39 1.24 -8.54
CA ASN A 245 -5.63 2.39 -8.07
C ASN A 245 -5.12 2.21 -6.62
N ALA A 246 -5.94 1.65 -5.74
CA ALA A 246 -5.55 1.36 -4.37
C ALA A 246 -4.40 0.34 -4.34
N GLY A 247 -4.50 -0.75 -5.11
CA GLY A 247 -3.47 -1.78 -5.16
C GLY A 247 -2.15 -1.31 -5.77
N LEU A 248 -2.17 -0.40 -6.76
CA LEU A 248 -0.97 0.16 -7.37
C LEU A 248 -0.17 1.10 -6.45
N SER A 249 -0.71 1.49 -5.31
CA SER A 249 -0.08 2.44 -4.40
C SER A 249 1.28 1.98 -3.89
N VAL A 250 1.48 0.69 -3.63
CA VAL A 250 2.79 0.13 -3.25
C VAL A 250 3.82 0.38 -4.34
N ASN A 251 3.51 -0.02 -5.57
CA ASN A 251 4.39 0.17 -6.73
C ASN A 251 4.73 1.65 -6.97
N ASN A 252 3.72 2.52 -6.91
CA ASN A 252 3.91 3.94 -7.17
C ASN A 252 4.61 4.65 -6.00
N THR A 253 4.46 4.16 -4.77
CA THR A 253 5.20 4.68 -3.61
C THR A 253 6.70 4.41 -3.75
N VAL A 254 7.08 3.19 -4.15
CA VAL A 254 8.48 2.86 -4.46
C VAL A 254 9.02 3.79 -5.56
N ALA A 255 8.21 4.09 -6.59
CA ALA A 255 8.59 5.01 -7.65
C ALA A 255 8.86 6.45 -7.16
N VAL A 256 8.02 6.95 -6.24
CA VAL A 256 8.18 8.29 -5.64
C VAL A 256 9.46 8.36 -4.82
N PHE A 257 9.72 7.37 -3.94
CA PHE A 257 10.97 7.33 -3.17
C PHE A 257 12.20 7.19 -4.07
N ASP A 258 12.13 6.37 -5.12
CA ASP A 258 13.21 6.22 -6.09
C ASP A 258 13.50 7.52 -6.87
N ALA A 259 12.48 8.35 -7.11
CA ALA A 259 12.64 9.67 -7.73
C ALA A 259 13.36 10.64 -6.79
N VAL A 260 12.93 10.72 -5.53
CA VAL A 260 13.48 11.65 -4.53
C VAL A 260 14.91 11.28 -4.15
N LEU A 261 15.21 9.97 -4.03
CA LEU A 261 16.54 9.46 -3.68
C LEU A 261 17.52 9.43 -4.87
N GLY A 262 17.12 9.90 -6.06
CA GLY A 262 18.02 10.10 -7.20
C GLY A 262 18.58 8.81 -7.83
N LYS A 263 17.89 7.66 -7.73
CA LYS A 263 18.37 6.42 -8.37
C LYS A 263 18.38 6.53 -9.90
N LYS A 264 19.38 5.92 -10.54
CA LYS A 264 19.60 5.94 -12.01
C LYS A 264 18.32 5.66 -12.82
N ASN A 265 18.22 6.33 -13.96
CA ASN A 265 17.13 6.19 -14.92
C ASN A 265 17.37 4.97 -15.80
N GLU A 266 16.65 3.88 -15.55
CA GLU A 266 16.60 2.75 -16.49
C GLU A 266 15.18 2.68 -17.08
N PHE A 267 15.07 2.97 -18.38
CA PHE A 267 13.80 2.88 -19.09
C PHE A 267 13.51 1.41 -19.39
N LEU A 268 12.80 0.74 -18.49
CA LEU A 268 12.29 -0.59 -18.76
C LEU A 268 11.06 -0.50 -19.66
N ARG A 269 11.19 -1.03 -20.89
CA ARG A 269 10.11 -1.06 -21.89
C ARG A 269 8.89 -1.81 -21.34
N THR A 270 7.70 -1.30 -21.66
CA THR A 270 6.43 -1.95 -21.36
C THR A 270 6.08 -2.88 -22.51
N PRO A 271 5.97 -4.20 -22.29
CA PRO A 271 5.57 -5.12 -23.35
C PRO A 271 4.18 -4.81 -23.91
N LYS A 272 4.08 -4.93 -25.23
CA LYS A 272 2.87 -4.79 -26.06
C LYS A 272 2.79 -6.01 -26.96
N TYR A 273 1.59 -6.51 -27.20
CA TYR A 273 1.36 -7.84 -27.77
C TYR A 273 0.48 -7.82 -29.02
N GLY A 274 -0.04 -6.65 -29.42
CA GLY A 274 -0.95 -6.51 -30.55
C GLY A 274 -2.32 -7.16 -30.32
N ILE A 275 -2.78 -7.22 -29.07
CA ILE A 275 -4.07 -7.82 -28.72
C ILE A 275 -5.21 -6.89 -29.17
N LEU A 276 -6.12 -7.40 -29.99
CA LEU A 276 -7.29 -6.67 -30.51
C LEU A 276 -8.61 -7.27 -29.99
N THR A 277 -8.66 -8.58 -29.80
CA THR A 277 -9.86 -9.30 -29.38
C THR A 277 -9.63 -10.08 -28.08
N LYS A 278 -10.72 -10.51 -27.43
CA LYS A 278 -10.65 -11.35 -26.22
C LYS A 278 -10.06 -12.74 -26.47
N ASN A 279 -10.07 -13.20 -27.71
CA ASN A 279 -9.60 -14.53 -28.08
C ASN A 279 -8.08 -14.54 -28.33
N ASP A 280 -7.45 -13.37 -28.46
CA ASP A 280 -6.02 -13.26 -28.65
C ASP A 280 -5.33 -13.58 -27.31
N ASP A 281 -4.37 -14.52 -27.34
CA ASP A 281 -3.59 -14.89 -26.17
C ASP A 281 -2.18 -14.28 -26.24
N TRP A 282 -1.71 -13.80 -25.10
CA TRP A 282 -0.38 -13.22 -24.93
C TRP A 282 0.60 -14.17 -24.25
N LYS A 283 0.11 -15.27 -23.66
CA LYS A 283 0.91 -16.17 -22.83
C LYS A 283 2.03 -16.85 -23.61
N ASP A 284 1.86 -17.02 -24.92
CA ASP A 284 2.86 -17.63 -25.79
C ASP A 284 3.91 -16.63 -26.33
N ASN A 285 3.76 -15.33 -26.04
CA ASN A 285 4.67 -14.29 -26.53
C ASN A 285 5.94 -14.16 -25.68
N ALA A 286 7.07 -13.88 -26.35
CA ALA A 286 8.42 -13.89 -25.77
C ALA A 286 8.65 -12.90 -24.61
N TYR A 287 7.80 -11.86 -24.47
CA TYR A 287 7.99 -10.76 -23.52
C TYR A 287 7.29 -10.94 -22.14
N ASN A 288 7.11 -12.17 -21.65
CA ASN A 288 6.52 -12.36 -20.33
C ASN A 288 7.41 -11.79 -19.21
N LEU A 289 6.86 -10.89 -18.38
CA LEU A 289 7.63 -10.23 -17.34
C LEU A 289 7.75 -11.11 -16.09
N PRO A 290 8.98 -11.28 -15.56
CA PRO A 290 9.18 -12.07 -14.37
C PRO A 290 8.55 -11.40 -13.15
N PHE A 291 8.46 -12.19 -12.09
CA PHE A 291 8.06 -11.74 -10.77
C PHE A 291 8.86 -10.54 -10.27
N THR A 292 8.18 -9.64 -9.56
CA THR A 292 8.76 -8.41 -9.02
C THR A 292 8.81 -8.48 -7.50
N LYS A 293 9.88 -7.97 -6.88
CA LYS A 293 10.00 -7.90 -5.40
C LYS A 293 8.87 -7.08 -4.77
N VAL A 294 8.35 -6.09 -5.50
CA VAL A 294 7.21 -5.26 -5.11
C VAL A 294 5.97 -6.12 -4.81
N THR A 295 5.81 -7.28 -5.47
CA THR A 295 4.69 -8.19 -5.21
C THR A 295 4.70 -8.79 -3.81
N LEU A 296 5.86 -8.97 -3.19
CA LEU A 296 5.93 -9.43 -1.79
C LEU A 296 5.55 -8.32 -0.82
N LEU A 297 5.88 -7.07 -1.16
CA LEU A 297 5.43 -5.91 -0.41
C LEU A 297 3.90 -5.73 -0.53
N GLU A 298 3.33 -5.94 -1.72
CA GLU A 298 1.88 -5.97 -1.93
C GLU A 298 1.20 -7.04 -1.07
N LEU A 299 1.75 -8.26 -1.02
CA LEU A 299 1.22 -9.32 -0.13
C LEU A 299 1.31 -8.94 1.35
N PHE A 300 2.42 -8.35 1.78
CA PHE A 300 2.58 -7.86 3.15
C PHE A 300 1.49 -6.85 3.51
N PHE A 301 1.28 -5.82 2.68
CA PHE A 301 0.23 -4.83 2.90
C PHE A 301 -1.18 -5.45 2.84
N GLY A 302 -1.39 -6.48 2.02
CA GLY A 302 -2.63 -7.27 2.00
C GLY A 302 -2.90 -7.96 3.34
N VAL A 303 -1.91 -8.70 3.87
CA VAL A 303 -2.04 -9.39 5.17
C VAL A 303 -2.23 -8.40 6.32
N TYR A 304 -1.43 -7.32 6.34
CA TYR A 304 -1.59 -6.23 7.30
C TYR A 304 -3.00 -5.63 7.25
N GLY A 305 -3.55 -5.47 6.06
CA GLY A 305 -4.91 -5.00 5.84
C GLY A 305 -5.99 -5.90 6.43
N VAL A 306 -5.82 -7.23 6.36
CA VAL A 306 -6.74 -8.18 7.01
C VAL A 306 -6.72 -7.98 8.52
N MET A 307 -5.52 -7.88 9.10
CA MET A 307 -5.36 -7.57 10.53
C MET A 307 -6.02 -6.23 10.89
N GLY A 308 -5.84 -5.19 10.07
CA GLY A 308 -6.47 -3.89 10.27
C GLY A 308 -8.00 -3.92 10.24
N ILE A 309 -8.60 -4.76 9.39
CA ILE A 309 -10.06 -4.97 9.37
C ILE A 309 -10.51 -5.63 10.67
N LEU A 310 -9.82 -6.67 11.13
CA LEU A 310 -10.13 -7.35 12.39
C LEU A 310 -10.01 -6.38 13.56
N ILE A 311 -8.91 -5.62 13.64
CA ILE A 311 -8.70 -4.59 14.68
C ILE A 311 -9.85 -3.58 14.66
N SER A 312 -10.24 -3.08 13.49
CA SER A 312 -11.35 -2.13 13.37
C SER A 312 -12.69 -2.67 13.88
N ILE A 313 -12.96 -3.97 13.69
CA ILE A 313 -14.17 -4.62 14.20
C ILE A 313 -14.08 -4.82 15.72
N PHE A 314 -12.95 -5.35 16.21
CA PHE A 314 -12.76 -5.67 17.62
C PHE A 314 -12.54 -4.44 18.50
N SER A 315 -12.07 -3.32 17.96
CA SER A 315 -11.95 -2.04 18.66
C SER A 315 -13.24 -1.21 18.67
N ASN A 316 -14.39 -1.81 18.31
CA ASN A 316 -15.70 -1.16 18.24
C ASN A 316 -15.74 0.06 17.29
N ASN A 317 -14.89 0.07 16.26
CA ASN A 317 -14.82 1.11 15.24
C ASN A 317 -15.05 0.52 13.83
N PRO A 318 -16.16 -0.21 13.57
CA PRO A 318 -16.36 -0.96 12.32
C PRO A 318 -16.49 -0.05 11.09
N VAL A 319 -16.72 1.25 11.30
CA VAL A 319 -16.86 2.24 10.24
C VAL A 319 -15.63 2.34 9.33
N PHE A 320 -14.44 2.02 9.84
CA PHE A 320 -13.19 2.06 9.07
C PHE A 320 -12.93 0.77 8.28
N ALA A 321 -13.58 -0.34 8.61
CA ALA A 321 -13.35 -1.63 7.96
C ALA A 321 -13.57 -1.59 6.43
N PRO A 322 -14.62 -0.94 5.87
CA PRO A 322 -14.79 -0.83 4.42
C PRO A 322 -13.66 -0.06 3.73
N ILE A 323 -13.12 0.97 4.38
CA ILE A 323 -12.04 1.81 3.84
C ILE A 323 -10.75 1.00 3.74
N ILE A 324 -10.43 0.25 4.80
CA ILE A 324 -9.27 -0.66 4.84
C ILE A 324 -9.48 -1.79 3.82
N ALA A 325 -10.70 -2.36 3.74
CA ALA A 325 -11.02 -3.47 2.85
C ALA A 325 -10.79 -3.17 1.37
N ILE A 326 -11.15 -1.98 0.88
CA ILE A 326 -10.90 -1.61 -0.53
C ILE A 326 -9.41 -1.67 -0.87
N GLN A 327 -8.55 -1.16 0.03
CA GLN A 327 -7.10 -1.18 -0.15
C GLN A 327 -6.55 -2.60 -0.04
N THR A 328 -6.97 -3.36 0.97
CA THR A 328 -6.62 -4.78 1.18
C THR A 328 -6.95 -5.63 -0.06
N ILE A 329 -8.16 -5.50 -0.59
CA ILE A 329 -8.59 -6.19 -1.83
C ILE A 329 -7.71 -5.76 -3.00
N GLY A 330 -7.39 -4.47 -3.11
CA GLY A 330 -6.45 -3.94 -4.10
C GLY A 330 -5.09 -4.62 -4.04
N PHE A 331 -4.49 -4.70 -2.86
CA PHE A 331 -3.18 -5.32 -2.66
C PHE A 331 -3.16 -6.80 -3.04
N PHE A 332 -4.15 -7.58 -2.58
CA PHE A 332 -4.27 -8.98 -2.96
C PHE A 332 -4.54 -9.15 -4.45
N PHE A 333 -5.38 -8.30 -5.04
CA PHE A 333 -5.69 -8.37 -6.47
C PHE A 333 -4.43 -8.13 -7.32
N ILE A 334 -3.68 -7.05 -7.08
CA ILE A 334 -2.45 -6.76 -7.81
C ILE A 334 -1.41 -7.86 -7.59
N ALA A 335 -1.26 -8.35 -6.35
CA ALA A 335 -0.32 -9.42 -6.04
C ALA A 335 -0.68 -10.74 -6.75
N PHE A 336 -1.95 -11.13 -6.70
CA PHE A 336 -2.47 -12.32 -7.36
C PHE A 336 -2.32 -12.23 -8.89
N MET A 337 -2.67 -11.09 -9.49
CA MET A 337 -2.50 -10.88 -10.93
C MET A 337 -1.02 -10.87 -11.33
N SER A 338 -0.15 -10.26 -10.53
CA SER A 338 1.30 -10.28 -10.77
C SER A 338 1.84 -11.71 -10.72
N LEU A 339 1.44 -12.51 -9.73
CA LEU A 339 1.85 -13.91 -9.59
C LEU A 339 1.31 -14.80 -10.71
N SER A 340 0.00 -14.71 -10.99
CA SER A 340 -0.64 -15.53 -12.03
C SER A 340 -0.05 -15.25 -13.41
N HIS A 341 0.22 -13.99 -13.74
CA HIS A 341 0.83 -13.63 -15.02
C HIS A 341 2.32 -14.03 -15.09
N SER A 342 3.03 -14.01 -13.95
CA SER A 342 4.45 -14.44 -13.89
C SER A 342 4.63 -15.96 -13.95
N ARG A 343 3.56 -16.76 -13.78
CA ARG A 343 3.62 -18.25 -13.77
C ARG A 343 3.73 -18.87 -15.17
N PHE A 344 3.58 -18.10 -16.24
CA PHE A 344 3.65 -18.62 -17.61
C PHE A 344 5.09 -18.77 -18.08
N LYS A 345 5.53 -20.03 -18.22
CA LYS A 345 6.81 -20.44 -18.79
C LYS A 345 6.89 -20.02 -20.27
N ARG A 346 8.09 -19.59 -20.65
CA ARG A 346 8.58 -19.52 -22.04
C ARG A 346 8.42 -20.90 -22.72
N ASN A 347 7.55 -21.00 -23.74
CA ASN A 347 7.66 -21.86 -24.94
C ASN A 347 6.34 -21.77 -25.74
N LYS A 348 6.32 -21.35 -27.01
CA LYS A 348 6.94 -22.03 -28.17
C LYS A 348 7.61 -21.02 -29.12
N SER A 349 8.93 -20.84 -28.99
CA SER A 349 9.74 -20.60 -30.20
C SER A 349 10.01 -21.96 -30.81
N SER A 350 9.80 -22.11 -32.11
CA SER A 350 9.88 -23.35 -32.90
C SER A 350 11.28 -23.98 -33.02
N GLN A 351 12.21 -23.61 -32.13
CA GLN A 351 13.54 -24.19 -32.01
C GLN A 351 13.79 -24.50 -30.52
N PRO A 352 13.92 -25.77 -30.10
CA PRO A 352 14.22 -26.11 -28.72
C PRO A 352 15.66 -25.69 -28.40
N LYS A 353 15.85 -24.47 -27.90
CA LYS A 353 17.12 -24.08 -27.29
C LYS A 353 17.24 -24.89 -26.00
N ALA A 354 18.19 -25.82 -25.94
CA ALA A 354 18.47 -26.57 -24.72
C ALA A 354 18.91 -25.57 -23.65
N LEU A 355 18.09 -25.38 -22.61
CA LEU A 355 18.42 -24.52 -21.48
C LEU A 355 19.80 -24.91 -20.96
N THR A 356 20.69 -23.93 -20.81
CA THR A 356 22.02 -24.17 -20.27
C THR A 356 21.91 -24.70 -18.84
N ARG A 357 22.96 -25.38 -18.35
CA ARG A 357 22.99 -25.90 -16.97
C ARG A 357 22.77 -24.77 -15.96
N GLU A 358 23.21 -23.56 -16.28
CA GLU A 358 23.06 -22.36 -15.47
C GLU A 358 21.63 -21.81 -15.47
N GLU A 359 20.94 -21.76 -16.61
CA GLU A 359 19.52 -21.36 -16.67
C GLU A 359 18.60 -22.34 -15.94
N LYS A 360 18.85 -23.65 -16.07
CA LYS A 360 18.13 -24.69 -15.31
C LYS A 360 18.36 -24.52 -13.81
N MET A 361 19.58 -24.25 -13.40
CA MET A 361 19.94 -24.00 -12.00
C MET A 361 19.29 -22.71 -11.50
N ALA A 362 19.25 -21.64 -12.28
CA ALA A 362 18.62 -20.37 -11.94
C ALA A 362 17.10 -20.51 -11.71
N ASN A 363 16.41 -21.21 -12.61
CA ASN A 363 14.98 -21.51 -12.43
C ASN A 363 14.73 -22.35 -11.17
N LYS A 364 15.55 -23.37 -10.92
CA LYS A 364 15.43 -24.21 -9.73
C LYS A 364 15.67 -23.41 -8.45
N ILE A 365 16.69 -22.54 -8.44
CA ILE A 365 16.95 -21.61 -7.34
C ILE A 365 15.77 -20.67 -7.12
N TYR A 366 15.24 -20.07 -8.19
CA TYR A 366 14.08 -19.18 -8.10
C TYR A 366 12.84 -19.88 -7.51
N THR A 367 12.53 -21.10 -7.97
CA THR A 367 11.43 -21.90 -7.42
C THR A 367 11.68 -22.23 -5.95
N ILE A 368 12.88 -22.67 -5.58
CA ILE A 368 13.26 -22.98 -4.20
C ILE A 368 13.18 -21.74 -3.31
N SER A 369 13.65 -20.58 -3.79
CA SER A 369 13.56 -19.32 -3.04
C SER A 369 12.11 -18.88 -2.87
N MET A 370 11.25 -19.07 -3.87
CA MET A 370 9.81 -18.77 -3.73
C MET A 370 9.15 -19.70 -2.70
N VAL A 371 9.41 -21.00 -2.77
CA VAL A 371 8.91 -21.96 -1.78
C VAL A 371 9.45 -21.60 -0.38
N GLY A 372 10.72 -21.22 -0.29
CA GLY A 372 11.37 -20.76 0.95
C GLY A 372 10.71 -19.52 1.53
N ILE A 373 10.42 -18.49 0.71
CA ILE A 373 9.73 -17.28 1.16
C ILE A 373 8.32 -17.60 1.66
N VAL A 374 7.56 -18.44 0.94
CA VAL A 374 6.22 -18.85 1.38
C VAL A 374 6.29 -19.64 2.69
N ALA A 375 7.22 -20.59 2.80
CA ALA A 375 7.44 -21.36 4.02
C ALA A 375 7.82 -20.46 5.21
N ILE A 376 8.68 -19.45 4.98
CA ILE A 376 9.03 -18.45 6.01
C ILE A 376 7.80 -17.67 6.44
N ILE A 377 6.95 -17.20 5.51
CA ILE A 377 5.71 -16.48 5.82
C ILE A 377 4.75 -17.35 6.66
N VAL A 378 4.55 -18.61 6.25
CA VAL A 378 3.70 -19.56 6.99
C VAL A 378 4.27 -19.83 8.38
N PHE A 379 5.59 -20.04 8.49
CA PHE A 379 6.27 -20.21 9.77
C PHE A 379 6.16 -18.98 10.67
N GLY A 380 6.28 -17.77 10.11
CA GLY A 380 6.07 -16.52 10.85
C GLY A 380 4.64 -16.38 11.35
N GLY A 381 3.64 -16.76 10.54
CA GLY A 381 2.24 -16.81 10.97
C GLY A 381 2.00 -17.81 12.10
N PHE A 382 2.60 -19.00 12.03
CA PHE A 382 2.57 -19.99 13.12
C PHE A 382 3.23 -19.45 14.40
N MET A 383 4.41 -18.84 14.29
CA MET A 383 5.12 -18.25 15.43
C MET A 383 4.33 -17.11 16.07
N ALA A 384 3.63 -16.28 15.28
CA ALA A 384 2.77 -15.23 15.81
C ALA A 384 1.58 -15.79 16.60
N ILE A 385 0.94 -16.85 16.11
CA ILE A 385 -0.15 -17.54 16.83
C ILE A 385 0.39 -18.19 18.12
N TYR A 386 1.54 -18.85 18.03
CA TYR A 386 2.19 -19.47 19.17
C TYR A 386 2.53 -18.43 20.25
N GLY A 387 3.21 -17.35 19.87
CA GLY A 387 3.57 -16.26 20.79
C GLY A 387 2.35 -15.58 21.42
N TYR A 388 1.27 -15.36 20.65
CA TYR A 388 0.02 -14.87 21.23
C TYR A 388 -0.53 -15.84 22.29
N ASN A 389 -0.57 -17.15 21.99
CA ASN A 389 -1.10 -18.15 22.92
C ASN A 389 -0.26 -18.31 24.19
N THR A 390 1.07 -18.15 24.11
CA THR A 390 1.96 -18.31 25.26
C THR A 390 2.06 -17.05 26.11
N ASP A 391 2.16 -15.88 25.47
CA ASP A 391 2.60 -14.67 26.15
C ASP A 391 1.44 -13.69 26.41
N ILE A 392 0.42 -13.68 25.54
CA ILE A 392 -0.66 -12.67 25.57
C ILE A 392 -1.98 -13.25 26.05
N TYR A 393 -2.39 -14.40 25.51
CA TYR A 393 -3.67 -15.01 25.83
C TYR A 393 -3.89 -15.28 27.33
N PRO A 394 -2.87 -15.68 28.13
CA PRO A 394 -3.02 -15.76 29.57
C PRO A 394 -3.38 -14.42 30.22
N LEU A 395 -2.86 -13.29 29.73
CA LEU A 395 -3.19 -11.95 30.24
C LEU A 395 -4.65 -11.58 29.94
N ASP A 396 -5.13 -11.92 28.74
CA ASP A 396 -6.53 -11.71 28.36
C ASP A 396 -7.49 -12.56 29.21
N ARG A 397 -7.12 -13.82 29.50
CA ARG A 397 -7.89 -14.68 30.43
C ARG A 397 -7.90 -14.14 31.86
N MET A 398 -6.76 -13.68 32.37
CA MET A 398 -6.69 -13.07 33.70
C MET A 398 -7.61 -11.86 33.82
N ARG A 399 -7.66 -10.99 32.80
CA ARG A 399 -8.61 -9.86 32.75
C ARG A 399 -10.06 -10.35 32.77
N GLY A 400 -10.39 -11.39 32.01
CA GLY A 400 -11.73 -11.99 32.00
C GLY A 400 -12.13 -12.56 33.37
N HIS A 401 -11.20 -13.22 34.07
CA HIS A 401 -11.43 -13.70 35.43
C HIS A 401 -11.59 -12.56 36.45
N LEU A 402 -10.83 -11.46 36.30
CA LEU A 402 -11.00 -10.25 37.13
C LEU A 402 -12.36 -9.58 36.92
N ASP A 403 -12.86 -9.54 35.68
CA ASP A 403 -14.22 -9.08 35.40
C ASP A 403 -15.28 -10.01 36.03
N GLY A 404 -15.00 -11.32 36.04
CA GLY A 404 -15.81 -12.30 36.76
C GLY A 404 -15.88 -12.07 38.27
N ILE A 405 -14.75 -11.70 38.89
CA ILE A 405 -14.68 -11.37 40.33
C ILE A 405 -15.54 -10.15 40.66
N VAL A 406 -15.43 -9.08 39.87
CA VAL A 406 -16.23 -7.85 40.06
C VAL A 406 -17.73 -8.10 39.87
N GLY A 407 -18.10 -9.09 39.06
CA GLY A 407 -19.49 -9.46 38.79
C GLY A 407 -20.16 -10.40 39.80
N THR A 408 -19.44 -10.91 40.81
CA THR A 408 -19.97 -11.87 41.78
C THR A 408 -19.80 -11.38 43.23
N SER A 409 -20.66 -11.90 44.12
CA SER A 409 -20.57 -11.68 45.57
C SER A 409 -20.35 -12.98 46.34
N ASP A 410 -20.07 -14.09 45.63
CA ASP A 410 -19.84 -15.41 46.22
C ASP A 410 -18.33 -15.67 46.42
N PRO A 411 -17.85 -15.81 47.67
CA PRO A 411 -16.44 -16.02 47.96
C PRO A 411 -15.85 -17.28 47.29
N ALA A 412 -16.65 -18.34 47.11
CA ALA A 412 -16.18 -19.57 46.47
C ALA A 412 -15.88 -19.36 44.98
N VAL A 413 -16.72 -18.58 44.29
CA VAL A 413 -16.54 -18.25 42.88
C VAL A 413 -15.34 -17.31 42.70
N ILE A 414 -15.17 -16.35 43.60
CA ILE A 414 -14.01 -15.44 43.61
C ILE A 414 -12.71 -16.22 43.83
N GLN A 415 -12.69 -17.15 44.79
CA GLN A 415 -11.52 -17.99 45.04
C GLN A 415 -11.15 -18.82 43.81
N ALA A 416 -12.14 -19.41 43.12
CA ALA A 416 -11.90 -20.15 41.88
C ALA A 416 -11.28 -19.27 40.78
N HIS A 417 -11.77 -18.03 40.60
CA HIS A 417 -11.17 -17.08 39.66
C HIS A 417 -9.73 -16.69 40.03
N LEU A 418 -9.45 -16.43 41.30
CA LEU A 418 -8.09 -16.10 41.76
C LEU A 418 -7.10 -17.27 41.56
N LEU A 419 -7.54 -18.51 41.73
CA LEU A 419 -6.71 -19.70 41.48
C LEU A 419 -6.38 -19.87 39.98
N GLU A 420 -7.33 -19.63 39.09
CA GLU A 420 -7.06 -19.63 37.64
C GLU A 420 -6.14 -18.47 37.23
N ILE A 421 -6.31 -17.27 37.82
CA ILE A 421 -5.38 -16.15 37.62
C ILE A 421 -3.96 -16.54 38.04
N LYS A 422 -3.80 -17.18 39.20
CA LYS A 422 -2.48 -17.64 39.68
C LYS A 422 -1.83 -18.64 38.73
N LYS A 423 -2.61 -19.56 38.16
CA LYS A 423 -2.13 -20.53 37.17
C LYS A 423 -1.65 -19.84 35.88
N ASP A 424 -2.36 -18.82 35.44
CA ASP A 424 -1.98 -18.03 34.27
C ASP A 424 -0.75 -17.15 34.53
N LEU A 425 -0.64 -16.55 35.72
CA LEU A 425 0.57 -15.82 36.16
C LEU A 425 1.80 -16.71 36.14
N ASN A 426 1.71 -17.91 36.72
CA ASN A 426 2.81 -18.88 36.72
C ASN A 426 3.27 -19.22 35.30
N THR A 427 2.33 -19.35 34.37
CA THR A 427 2.64 -19.64 32.96
C THR A 427 3.42 -18.49 32.31
N VAL A 428 3.00 -17.24 32.53
CA VAL A 428 3.64 -16.05 31.97
C VAL A 428 5.02 -15.81 32.57
N MET A 429 5.15 -15.99 33.89
CA MET A 429 6.38 -15.70 34.63
C MET A 429 7.56 -16.62 34.30
N VAL A 430 7.32 -17.79 33.67
CA VAL A 430 8.38 -18.67 33.18
C VAL A 430 9.21 -18.01 32.07
N ASN A 431 8.56 -17.20 31.23
CA ASN A 431 9.19 -16.59 30.05
C ASN A 431 9.72 -15.17 30.31
N LEU A 432 9.57 -14.65 31.53
CA LEU A 432 10.03 -13.30 31.91
C LEU A 432 11.44 -13.32 32.51
N ASP A 433 12.25 -12.35 32.08
CA ASP A 433 13.58 -12.14 32.62
C ASP A 433 13.54 -11.75 34.11
N GLU A 434 14.53 -12.25 34.86
CA GLU A 434 14.70 -11.99 36.28
C GLU A 434 15.58 -10.76 36.50
N THR A 435 15.04 -9.75 37.18
CA THR A 435 15.84 -8.65 37.73
C THR A 435 16.41 -9.10 39.07
N LYS A 436 17.75 -9.09 39.20
CA LYS A 436 18.45 -9.48 40.44
C LYS A 436 19.08 -8.27 41.12
N ASN A 437 19.07 -8.24 42.46
CA ASN A 437 19.82 -7.26 43.23
C ASN A 437 21.34 -7.55 43.20
N ALA A 438 22.15 -6.67 43.80
CA ALA A 438 23.61 -6.82 43.87
C ALA A 438 24.05 -8.10 44.64
N GLN A 439 23.13 -8.71 45.39
CA GLN A 439 23.31 -9.93 46.17
C GLN A 439 22.81 -11.19 45.43
N GLY A 440 22.26 -11.04 44.21
CA GLY A 440 21.80 -12.14 43.36
C GLY A 440 20.36 -12.60 43.59
N GLU A 441 19.60 -11.94 44.47
CA GLU A 441 18.20 -12.26 44.75
C GLU A 441 17.29 -11.66 43.68
N VAL A 442 16.27 -12.41 43.25
CA VAL A 442 15.30 -11.96 42.25
C VAL A 442 14.36 -10.94 42.89
N ILE A 443 14.47 -9.68 42.47
CA ILE A 443 13.68 -8.55 42.98
C ILE A 443 12.52 -8.18 42.06
N GLY A 444 12.46 -8.70 40.84
CA GLY A 444 11.38 -8.40 39.91
C GLY A 444 11.36 -9.31 38.69
N LYS A 445 10.18 -9.53 38.14
CA LYS A 445 9.97 -10.10 36.79
C LYS A 445 9.13 -9.11 36.02
N ASN A 446 9.77 -8.34 35.15
CA ASN A 446 9.12 -7.22 34.47
C ASN A 446 9.32 -7.32 32.94
N PRO A 447 8.25 -7.25 32.13
CA PRO A 447 8.38 -7.20 30.68
C PRO A 447 8.93 -5.85 30.17
N VAL A 448 8.91 -4.81 30.99
CA VAL A 448 9.44 -3.47 30.67
C VAL A 448 10.94 -3.43 30.98
N TRP A 449 11.75 -3.23 29.94
CA TRP A 449 13.22 -3.34 30.00
C TRP A 449 13.94 -1.99 30.09
N ILE A 450 13.34 -0.92 29.56
CA ILE A 450 13.98 0.41 29.53
C ILE A 450 13.68 1.19 30.83
N PHE A 451 12.48 1.03 31.40
CA PHE A 451 12.05 1.66 32.66
C PHE A 451 11.02 0.79 33.39
N PRO A 452 11.45 -0.29 34.09
CA PRO A 452 10.51 -1.14 34.81
C PRO A 452 9.73 -0.36 35.87
N THR A 453 8.42 -0.55 35.91
CA THR A 453 7.54 0.03 36.93
C THR A 453 7.05 -1.03 37.90
N GLU A 454 6.68 -0.60 39.09
CA GLU A 454 6.05 -1.49 40.08
C GLU A 454 4.71 -2.07 39.59
N SER A 455 3.95 -1.32 38.79
CA SER A 455 2.68 -1.76 38.21
C SER A 455 2.83 -2.92 37.21
N THR A 456 4.02 -3.07 36.62
CA THR A 456 4.31 -4.11 35.61
C THR A 456 5.14 -5.27 36.16
N ASN A 457 5.41 -5.30 37.48
CA ASN A 457 6.19 -6.35 38.13
C ASN A 457 5.31 -7.56 38.47
N PHE A 458 5.50 -8.67 37.74
CA PHE A 458 4.68 -9.87 37.90
C PHE A 458 4.86 -10.57 39.25
N LEU A 459 6.03 -10.44 39.90
CA LEU A 459 6.22 -10.96 41.27
C LEU A 459 5.35 -10.23 42.29
N ARG A 460 5.15 -8.93 42.09
CA ARG A 460 4.28 -8.12 42.95
C ARG A 460 2.81 -8.45 42.69
N ILE A 461 2.44 -8.57 41.42
CA ILE A 461 1.10 -9.00 40.99
C ILE A 461 0.76 -10.37 41.59
N GLU A 462 1.70 -11.33 41.57
CA GLU A 462 1.53 -12.64 42.21
C GLU A 462 1.32 -12.53 43.73
N SER A 463 2.15 -11.73 44.41
CA SER A 463 2.02 -11.49 45.86
C SER A 463 0.67 -10.87 46.23
N ASP A 464 0.19 -9.93 45.41
CA ASP A 464 -1.13 -9.30 45.59
C ASP A 464 -2.27 -10.33 45.42
N VAL A 465 -2.17 -11.22 44.43
CA VAL A 465 -3.13 -12.33 44.23
C VAL A 465 -3.12 -13.30 45.41
N ASP A 466 -1.95 -13.67 45.93
CA ASP A 466 -1.82 -14.57 47.09
C ASP A 466 -2.41 -13.96 48.36
N SER A 467 -2.21 -12.65 48.54
CA SER A 467 -2.83 -11.88 49.63
C SER A 467 -4.36 -11.85 49.49
N MET A 468 -4.88 -11.70 48.26
CA MET A 468 -6.32 -11.76 47.99
C MET A 468 -6.91 -13.15 48.24
N ILE A 469 -6.20 -14.23 47.87
CA ILE A 469 -6.62 -15.62 48.16
C ILE A 469 -6.73 -15.83 49.68
N THR A 470 -5.72 -15.40 50.43
CA THR A 470 -5.74 -15.49 51.91
C THR A 470 -6.88 -14.65 52.51
N SER A 471 -7.16 -13.50 51.90
CA SER A 471 -8.23 -12.60 52.35
C SER A 471 -9.62 -13.17 52.08
N ILE A 472 -9.85 -13.78 50.91
CA ILE A 472 -11.15 -14.38 50.57
C ILE A 472 -11.44 -15.62 51.43
N GLU A 473 -10.42 -16.41 51.77
CA GLU A 473 -10.56 -17.53 52.71
C GLU A 473 -11.04 -17.04 54.07
N LYS A 474 -10.47 -15.95 54.59
CA LYS A 474 -10.94 -15.34 55.85
C LYS A 474 -12.36 -14.82 55.73
N ILE A 475 -12.69 -14.08 54.66
CA ILE A 475 -14.03 -13.53 54.43
C ILE A 475 -15.08 -14.63 54.33
N SER A 476 -14.74 -15.79 53.73
CA SER A 476 -15.66 -16.93 53.59
C SER A 476 -16.15 -17.50 54.93
N THR A 477 -15.37 -17.32 56.00
CA THR A 477 -15.72 -17.79 57.35
C THR A 477 -16.58 -16.80 58.14
N VAL A 478 -16.77 -15.59 57.62
CA VAL A 478 -17.51 -14.51 58.29
C VAL A 478 -18.98 -14.51 57.82
N PRO A 479 -19.97 -14.28 58.71
CA PRO A 479 -21.38 -14.18 58.33
C PRO A 479 -21.62 -13.09 57.26
N ARG A 480 -22.44 -13.43 56.26
CA ARG A 480 -22.73 -12.58 55.08
C ARG A 480 -23.43 -11.26 55.42
N ASP A 481 -24.09 -11.20 56.57
CA ASP A 481 -24.82 -10.03 57.10
C ASP A 481 -23.93 -9.10 57.94
N SER A 482 -22.66 -9.45 58.14
CA SER A 482 -21.73 -8.63 58.92
C SER A 482 -21.14 -7.49 58.07
N SER A 483 -20.84 -6.37 58.74
CA SER A 483 -20.10 -5.26 58.12
C SER A 483 -18.72 -5.70 57.63
N ALA A 484 -18.06 -6.61 58.37
CA ALA A 484 -16.75 -7.16 58.02
C ALA A 484 -16.77 -7.91 56.67
N TYR A 485 -17.84 -8.67 56.38
CA TYR A 485 -18.01 -9.34 55.10
C TYR A 485 -18.12 -8.33 53.94
N HIS A 486 -18.98 -7.31 54.10
CA HIS A 486 -19.16 -6.28 53.08
C HIS A 486 -17.90 -5.45 52.84
N THR A 487 -17.19 -5.04 53.89
CA THR A 487 -15.92 -4.31 53.78
C THR A 487 -14.84 -5.16 53.12
N GLY A 488 -14.73 -6.44 53.49
CA GLY A 488 -13.80 -7.36 52.85
C GLY A 488 -14.09 -7.55 51.36
N MET A 489 -15.37 -7.60 50.98
CA MET A 489 -15.76 -7.78 49.58
C MET A 489 -15.51 -6.52 48.73
N LEU A 490 -15.68 -5.33 49.31
CA LEU A 490 -15.31 -4.09 48.66
C LEU A 490 -13.79 -3.98 48.44
N ASP A 491 -12.97 -4.41 49.41
CA ASP A 491 -11.50 -4.44 49.27
C ASP A 491 -11.06 -5.39 48.13
N ILE A 492 -11.66 -6.58 48.06
CA ILE A 492 -11.38 -7.53 46.96
C ILE A 492 -11.74 -6.95 45.59
N ASN A 493 -12.90 -6.29 45.46
CA ASN A 493 -13.29 -5.65 44.20
C ASN A 493 -12.37 -4.49 43.81
N ALA A 494 -11.99 -3.65 44.78
CA ALA A 494 -11.05 -2.55 44.54
C ALA A 494 -9.68 -3.05 44.07
N ARG A 495 -9.13 -4.07 44.75
CA ARG A 495 -7.85 -4.69 44.37
C ARG A 495 -7.93 -5.39 43.02
N SER A 496 -9.04 -6.06 42.71
CA SER A 496 -9.25 -6.69 41.40
C SER A 496 -9.20 -5.68 40.26
N THR A 497 -9.76 -4.48 40.49
CA THR A 497 -9.72 -3.39 39.51
C THR A 497 -8.30 -2.88 39.28
N ILE A 498 -7.54 -2.67 40.35
CA ILE A 498 -6.11 -2.25 40.27
C ILE A 498 -5.27 -3.32 39.57
N LEU A 499 -5.49 -4.60 39.89
CA LEU A 499 -4.78 -5.70 39.26
C LEU A 499 -5.06 -5.77 37.75
N LYS A 500 -6.30 -5.48 37.35
CA LYS A 500 -6.70 -5.40 35.94
C LYS A 500 -5.92 -4.29 35.22
N GLU A 501 -5.81 -3.12 35.83
CA GLU A 501 -5.03 -1.99 35.30
C GLU A 501 -3.54 -2.35 35.16
N ASN A 502 -2.94 -2.98 36.19
CA ASN A 502 -1.55 -3.45 36.15
C ASN A 502 -1.30 -4.45 35.01
N ILE A 503 -2.20 -5.41 34.81
CA ILE A 503 -2.13 -6.36 33.68
C ILE A 503 -2.29 -5.62 32.34
N MET A 504 -3.15 -4.59 32.29
CA MET A 504 -3.33 -3.75 31.10
C MET A 504 -2.06 -2.99 30.74
N ASP A 505 -1.39 -2.40 31.73
CA ASP A 505 -0.13 -1.68 31.56
C ASP A 505 1.00 -2.58 31.08
N ALA A 506 1.05 -3.84 31.55
CA ALA A 506 2.10 -4.80 31.17
C ALA A 506 1.94 -5.34 29.73
N THR A 507 0.72 -5.42 29.22
CA THR A 507 0.41 -6.16 27.99
C THR A 507 1.11 -5.64 26.72
N PRO A 508 1.23 -4.32 26.47
CA PRO A 508 1.98 -3.82 25.30
C PRO A 508 3.44 -4.28 25.26
N TYR A 509 4.07 -4.44 26.42
CA TYR A 509 5.48 -4.84 26.53
C TYR A 509 5.68 -6.34 26.31
N MET A 510 4.65 -7.14 26.57
CA MET A 510 4.64 -8.56 26.22
C MET A 510 4.62 -8.77 24.70
N TYR A 511 3.94 -7.90 23.95
CA TYR A 511 3.99 -7.92 22.48
C TYR A 511 5.39 -7.57 21.94
N VAL A 512 6.09 -6.66 22.61
CA VAL A 512 7.40 -6.12 22.18
C VAL A 512 8.52 -6.68 23.07
N SER A 513 8.48 -7.98 23.36
CA SER A 513 9.54 -8.66 24.11
C SER A 513 10.85 -8.64 23.32
N VAL A 514 11.99 -8.66 24.02
CA VAL A 514 13.33 -8.71 23.40
C VAL A 514 13.44 -9.90 22.44
N SER A 515 12.90 -11.05 22.86
CA SER A 515 12.79 -12.26 22.03
C SER A 515 12.05 -11.97 20.72
N ASN A 516 10.85 -11.37 20.79
CA ASN A 516 10.05 -11.05 19.60
C ASN A 516 10.73 -10.02 18.68
N ILE A 517 11.44 -9.03 19.23
CA ILE A 517 12.22 -8.06 18.45
C ILE A 517 13.39 -8.75 17.73
N VAL A 518 14.16 -9.58 18.43
CA VAL A 518 15.30 -10.32 17.86
C VAL A 518 14.80 -11.27 16.77
N PHE A 519 13.75 -12.06 17.05
CA PHE A 519 13.15 -12.95 16.06
C PHE A 519 12.64 -12.18 14.85
N SER A 520 11.92 -11.08 15.03
CA SER A 520 11.43 -10.24 13.92
C SER A 520 12.58 -9.67 13.09
N THR A 521 13.66 -9.23 13.75
CA THR A 521 14.85 -8.69 13.08
C THR A 521 15.59 -9.76 12.29
N MET A 522 15.80 -10.95 12.87
CA MET A 522 16.38 -12.10 12.16
C MET A 522 15.51 -12.52 10.99
N TRP A 523 14.19 -12.53 11.16
CA TRP A 523 13.23 -12.91 10.13
C TRP A 523 13.28 -11.94 8.94
N ILE A 524 13.32 -10.63 9.21
CA ILE A 524 13.53 -9.59 8.20
C ILE A 524 14.90 -9.75 7.52
N ALA A 525 15.96 -10.01 8.28
CA ALA A 525 17.31 -10.19 7.75
C ALA A 525 17.41 -11.41 6.81
N VAL A 526 16.79 -12.53 7.15
CA VAL A 526 16.73 -13.74 6.31
C VAL A 526 15.99 -13.44 5.00
N ILE A 527 14.85 -12.76 5.06
CA ILE A 527 14.08 -12.36 3.87
C ILE A 527 14.93 -11.46 2.97
N ILE A 528 15.56 -10.42 3.55
CA ILE A 528 16.46 -9.51 2.82
C ILE A 528 17.64 -10.29 2.22
N GLY A 529 18.23 -11.24 2.95
CA GLY A 529 19.34 -12.08 2.49
C GLY A 529 18.96 -12.93 1.28
N ILE A 530 17.80 -13.59 1.31
CA ILE A 530 17.25 -14.35 0.17
C ILE A 530 17.07 -13.43 -1.03
N PHE A 531 16.52 -12.23 -0.83
CA PHE A 531 16.35 -11.25 -1.90
C PHE A 531 17.66 -10.69 -2.46
N ALA A 532 18.68 -10.52 -1.62
CA ALA A 532 20.00 -10.08 -2.03
C ALA A 532 20.68 -11.18 -2.87
N ALA A 533 20.59 -12.44 -2.45
CA ALA A 533 21.08 -13.59 -3.20
C ALA A 533 20.39 -13.72 -4.56
N LEU A 534 19.06 -13.60 -4.61
CA LEU A 534 18.29 -13.61 -5.86
C LEU A 534 18.67 -12.46 -6.79
N LYS A 535 18.90 -11.26 -6.26
CA LYS A 535 19.34 -10.10 -7.05
C LYS A 535 20.73 -10.35 -7.63
N ARG A 536 21.69 -10.77 -6.81
CA ARG A 536 23.06 -11.06 -7.23
C ARG A 536 23.11 -12.12 -8.33
N LYS A 537 22.30 -13.19 -8.20
CA LYS A 537 22.16 -14.23 -9.24
C LYS A 537 21.53 -13.70 -10.53
N LYS A 538 20.51 -12.84 -10.43
CA LYS A 538 19.90 -12.21 -11.61
C LYS A 538 20.92 -11.32 -12.33
N ASP A 539 21.62 -10.46 -11.59
CA ASP A 539 22.62 -9.56 -12.15
C ASP A 539 23.75 -10.35 -12.83
N GLN A 540 24.18 -11.49 -12.25
CA GLN A 540 25.14 -12.42 -12.85
C GLN A 540 24.64 -13.04 -14.17
N LEU A 541 23.36 -13.43 -14.24
CA LEU A 541 22.77 -13.97 -15.47
C LEU A 541 22.63 -12.90 -16.56
N THR A 542 22.23 -11.69 -16.19
CA THR A 542 22.15 -10.57 -17.14
C THR A 542 23.53 -10.20 -17.71
N THR A 543 24.58 -10.18 -16.88
CA THR A 543 25.94 -9.98 -17.39
C THR A 543 26.40 -11.12 -18.29
N LEU A 544 25.96 -12.37 -18.02
CA LEU A 544 26.30 -13.51 -18.87
C LEU A 544 25.61 -13.42 -20.24
N ASP A 545 24.34 -13.05 -20.28
CA ASP A 545 23.59 -12.84 -21.52
C ASP A 545 24.20 -11.69 -22.35
N GLU A 546 24.60 -10.59 -21.71
CA GLU A 546 25.29 -9.46 -22.35
C GLU A 546 26.66 -9.86 -22.93
N THR A 547 27.44 -10.70 -22.22
CA THR A 547 28.75 -11.19 -22.71
C THR A 547 28.65 -12.28 -23.79
N THR A 548 27.53 -13.01 -23.85
CA THR A 548 27.32 -14.09 -24.82
C THR A 548 26.51 -13.66 -26.04
N GLY A 549 26.04 -12.41 -26.08
CA GLY A 549 25.36 -11.81 -27.24
C GLY A 549 23.97 -12.41 -27.52
N VAL A 550 23.24 -12.83 -26.47
CA VAL A 550 21.87 -13.39 -26.56
C VAL A 550 20.82 -12.38 -26.15
#